data_AF-A0A7W4VUT2-F1
#
_entry.id   AF-A0A7W4VUT2-F1
#
_cell.length_a   1.000
_cell.length_b   1.000
_cell.length_c   1.000
_cell.angle_alpha   90.00
_cell.angle_beta   90.00
_cell.angle_gamma   90.00
#
_symmetry.space_group_name_H-M   'P 1'
#
loop_
_entity.id
_entity.type
_entity.pdbx_description
1 polymer ?
#
loop_
_entity_poly.entity_id
_entity_poly.type
_entity_poly.pdbx_seq_one_letter_code
_entity_poly.pdbx_strand_id
1 'polypeptide(L)'
;MPAIGRPALRALAYAGAWLVCAVVVTAAVFFTSSRQVELASHDAVVRPTLSGEAVLFTGPVFPDVRVPGIGMLGVDIRLDKTDVTSTDELVRRYAYIASQPEGQITKVGDAVEGMLLNAALRGAIIGLLPIGVWLLVGRARRRELAGRVHLPQVLIGIGVVVVLGVGLLQPWTEGEAVEDEDGGWVSLQDFLGPQVPLPDGLEEVEVRGDVTTAQTRRLVESAIDTYDKSKVFYAEAAEEAATLDLRQPREGDTVVAFVSDRHDNIGMDRVARAIADRAGATAVYDGGDDTSSGKSWEAFSLDSVSEAFSGLDRWAVAGNHDHGDFVHDYLADHGWTMLDGEVVEGPGGTTLLGVDDPRSSGLGSWRDETGLSFDEVEHRLADAACDADERLTTMLVHDANLGREALARGCVDLVLGGHLHVRGVPTRVDGPDGEVGYTYTTGTTGGAAYAIAIGSKPRRAADVSLVTYRDGRPAGIQWVTLQPNGVFQIGTFVPLLYPEADADSGADRGRDSDGGSSEAPSD
;
A
#
# COMPACT_ATOMS: atom_id res chain seq x y z
N MET A 1 -34.19 7.37 42.75
CA MET A 1 -32.83 7.77 42.33
C MET A 1 -31.94 7.81 43.57
N PRO A 2 -30.88 6.99 43.66
CA PRO A 2 -30.04 6.96 44.85
C PRO A 2 -29.30 8.30 45.01
N ALA A 3 -29.27 8.82 46.24
CA ALA A 3 -28.60 10.08 46.56
C ALA A 3 -27.08 9.91 46.39
N ILE A 4 -26.51 10.56 45.37
CA ILE A 4 -25.08 10.58 45.10
C ILE A 4 -24.36 11.16 46.34
N GLY A 5 -23.51 10.36 46.98
CA GLY A 5 -22.75 10.81 48.14
C GLY A 5 -21.86 12.01 47.82
N ARG A 6 -21.69 12.94 48.79
CA ARG A 6 -20.78 14.10 48.70
C ARG A 6 -19.37 13.81 48.13
N PRO A 7 -18.69 12.67 48.39
CA PRO A 7 -17.41 12.37 47.75
C PRO A 7 -17.54 12.06 46.25
N ALA A 8 -18.58 11.36 45.82
CA ALA A 8 -18.84 11.08 44.41
C ALA A 8 -19.16 12.36 43.63
N LEU A 9 -19.91 13.29 44.22
CA LEU A 9 -20.20 14.59 43.61
C LEU A 9 -18.93 15.43 43.38
N ARG A 10 -17.94 15.32 44.28
CA ARG A 10 -16.64 16.01 44.15
C ARG A 10 -15.76 15.38 43.09
N ALA A 11 -15.73 14.05 43.01
CA ALA A 11 -15.01 13.34 41.96
C ALA A 11 -15.58 13.71 40.58
N LEU A 12 -16.91 13.74 40.44
CA LEU A 12 -17.58 14.20 39.22
C LEU A 12 -17.27 15.66 38.87
N ALA A 13 -17.20 16.55 39.87
CA ALA A 13 -16.85 17.94 39.63
C ALA A 13 -15.39 18.11 39.14
N TYR A 14 -14.44 17.34 39.68
CA TYR A 14 -13.05 17.35 39.20
C TYR A 14 -12.93 16.73 37.82
N ALA A 15 -13.60 15.60 37.56
CA ALA A 15 -13.63 14.97 36.25
C ALA A 15 -14.25 15.91 35.19
N GLY A 16 -15.34 16.60 35.53
CA GLY A 16 -15.95 17.60 34.65
C GLY A 16 -15.06 18.80 34.39
N ALA A 17 -14.40 19.34 35.42
CA ALA A 17 -13.46 20.44 35.26
C ALA A 17 -12.23 20.04 34.43
N TRP A 18 -11.70 18.84 34.65
CA TRP A 18 -10.63 18.27 33.83
C TRP A 18 -11.06 18.18 32.37
N LEU A 19 -12.22 17.54 32.12
CA LEU A 19 -12.72 17.31 30.76
C LEU A 19 -12.92 18.62 30.02
N VAL A 20 -13.52 19.63 30.65
CA VAL A 20 -13.70 20.96 30.03
C VAL A 20 -12.36 21.59 29.70
N CYS A 21 -11.39 21.56 30.62
CA CYS A 21 -10.06 22.13 30.35
C CYS A 21 -9.34 21.35 29.25
N ALA A 22 -9.42 20.02 29.28
CA ALA A 22 -8.80 19.16 28.29
C ALA A 22 -9.37 19.42 26.90
N VAL A 23 -10.71 19.46 26.74
CA VAL A 23 -11.37 19.74 25.46
C VAL A 23 -11.00 21.12 24.92
N VAL A 24 -10.99 22.16 25.77
CA VAL A 24 -10.63 23.52 25.35
C VAL A 24 -9.17 23.59 24.88
N VAL A 25 -8.25 22.96 25.60
CA VAL A 25 -6.84 22.93 25.22
C VAL A 25 -6.63 22.08 23.97
N THR A 26 -7.29 20.93 23.85
CA THR A 26 -7.26 20.10 22.64
C THR A 26 -7.71 20.89 21.44
N ALA A 27 -8.86 21.58 21.51
CA ALA A 27 -9.36 22.39 20.42
C ALA A 27 -8.37 23.51 20.05
N ALA A 28 -7.84 24.22 21.04
CA ALA A 28 -6.85 25.27 20.80
C ALA A 28 -5.60 24.72 20.09
N VAL A 29 -4.99 23.64 20.61
CA VAL A 29 -3.78 23.04 20.03
C VAL A 29 -4.05 22.46 18.64
N PHE A 30 -5.20 21.82 18.43
CA PHE A 30 -5.56 21.20 17.17
C PHE A 30 -5.67 22.24 16.05
N PHE A 31 -6.50 23.29 16.23
CA PHE A 31 -6.73 24.31 15.20
C PHE A 31 -5.57 25.28 14.98
N THR A 32 -4.60 25.35 15.90
CA THR A 32 -3.36 26.11 15.69
C THR A 32 -2.22 25.25 15.13
N SER A 33 -2.40 23.93 15.04
CA SER A 33 -1.36 23.03 14.55
C SER A 33 -1.38 22.93 13.03
N SER A 34 -0.20 22.68 12.45
CA SER A 34 -0.05 22.29 11.05
C SER A 34 0.85 21.07 10.98
N ARG A 35 0.70 20.27 9.92
CA ARG A 35 1.55 19.13 9.64
C ARG A 35 2.02 19.17 8.20
N GLN A 36 3.31 18.95 7.99
CA GLN A 36 3.85 18.71 6.67
C GLN A 36 3.59 17.26 6.30
N VAL A 37 3.03 17.06 5.11
CA VAL A 37 2.79 15.75 4.50
C VAL A 37 3.21 15.85 3.04
N GLU A 38 3.71 14.75 2.49
CA GLU A 38 3.98 14.70 1.06
C GLU A 38 2.69 14.29 0.34
N LEU A 39 2.06 15.22 -0.37
CA LEU A 39 0.83 14.99 -1.11
C LEU A 39 1.10 15.21 -2.59
N ALA A 40 0.75 14.25 -3.44
CA ALA A 40 0.83 14.44 -4.89
C ALA A 40 2.23 14.86 -5.41
N SER A 41 3.33 14.39 -4.77
CA SER A 41 4.72 14.81 -5.02
C SER A 41 5.04 16.28 -4.71
N HIS A 42 4.24 16.91 -3.85
CA HIS A 42 4.51 18.19 -3.24
C HIS A 42 4.70 18.01 -1.75
N ASP A 43 5.60 18.81 -1.18
CA ASP A 43 5.48 19.15 0.22
C ASP A 43 4.17 19.90 0.41
N ALA A 44 3.26 19.35 1.20
CA ALA A 44 1.98 19.95 1.49
C ALA A 44 1.86 20.27 2.98
N VAL A 45 1.30 21.43 3.27
CA VAL A 45 0.98 21.83 4.65
C VAL A 45 -0.51 21.63 4.87
N VAL A 46 -0.83 20.70 5.77
CA VAL A 46 -2.20 20.39 6.20
C VAL A 46 -2.52 21.15 7.48
N ARG A 47 -3.64 21.86 7.49
CA ARG A 47 -4.16 22.61 8.64
C ARG A 47 -5.64 22.29 8.88
N PRO A 48 -6.03 21.82 10.07
CA PRO A 48 -7.44 21.62 10.39
C PRO A 48 -8.14 22.97 10.61
N THR A 49 -9.38 23.08 10.16
CA THR A 49 -10.19 24.30 10.26
C THR A 49 -11.59 23.99 10.81
N LEU A 50 -12.34 25.05 11.12
CA LEU A 50 -13.76 24.98 11.52
C LEU A 50 -14.71 25.32 10.38
N SER A 51 -14.21 25.42 9.14
CA SER A 51 -15.03 25.80 7.98
C SER A 51 -16.06 24.72 7.62
N GLY A 52 -15.76 23.45 7.93
CA GLY A 52 -16.53 22.32 7.43
C GLY A 52 -16.30 22.05 5.93
N GLU A 53 -15.21 22.60 5.38
CA GLU A 53 -14.83 22.52 3.98
C GLU A 53 -13.41 21.96 3.86
N ALA A 54 -13.13 21.16 2.84
CA ALA A 54 -11.78 20.78 2.45
C ALA A 54 -11.32 21.68 1.31
N VAL A 55 -10.26 22.47 1.50
CA VAL A 55 -9.72 23.38 0.48
C VAL A 55 -8.30 22.96 0.11
N LEU A 56 -8.08 22.67 -1.17
CA LEU A 56 -6.78 22.37 -1.76
C LEU A 56 -6.28 23.59 -2.53
N PHE A 57 -5.24 24.23 -2.01
CA PHE A 57 -4.51 25.30 -2.66
C PHE A 57 -3.41 24.71 -3.52
N THR A 58 -3.57 24.78 -4.84
CA THR A 58 -2.69 24.11 -5.81
C THR A 58 -1.61 25.02 -6.39
N GLY A 59 -1.65 26.32 -6.07
CA GLY A 59 -0.68 27.31 -6.52
C GLY A 59 -0.97 27.82 -7.94
N PRO A 60 0.03 28.28 -8.72
CA PRO A 60 -0.21 29.03 -9.96
C PRO A 60 -0.59 28.18 -11.18
N VAL A 61 -0.52 26.85 -11.09
CA VAL A 61 -0.64 25.95 -12.26
C VAL A 61 -2.05 25.38 -12.42
N PHE A 62 -2.68 25.00 -11.31
CA PHE A 62 -4.04 24.50 -11.26
C PHE A 62 -4.92 25.49 -10.49
N PRO A 63 -6.24 25.47 -10.70
CA PRO A 63 -7.11 26.25 -9.84
C PRO A 63 -7.20 25.62 -8.45
N ASP A 64 -7.44 26.44 -7.44
CA ASP A 64 -7.77 25.95 -6.10
C ASP A 64 -9.09 25.19 -6.16
N VAL A 65 -9.17 24.08 -5.41
CA VAL A 65 -10.34 23.20 -5.36
C VAL A 65 -10.90 23.19 -3.95
N ARG A 66 -12.22 23.21 -3.82
CA ARG A 66 -12.92 23.14 -2.54
C ARG A 66 -14.01 22.08 -2.58
N VAL A 67 -14.10 21.32 -1.50
CA VAL A 67 -15.22 20.40 -1.22
C VAL A 67 -15.96 20.92 0.01
N PRO A 68 -17.15 21.50 -0.16
CA PRO A 68 -17.97 21.95 0.95
C PRO A 68 -18.64 20.77 1.67
N GLY A 69 -19.08 20.98 2.91
CA GLY A 69 -20.02 20.06 3.56
C GLY A 69 -19.42 18.77 4.14
N ILE A 70 -18.09 18.68 4.30
CA ILE A 70 -17.41 17.50 4.85
C ILE A 70 -17.66 17.27 6.36
N GLY A 71 -18.36 18.20 7.03
CA GLY A 71 -18.80 18.06 8.42
C GLY A 71 -18.57 19.34 9.23
N MET A 72 -18.35 19.18 10.54
CA MET A 72 -18.04 20.30 11.44
C MET A 72 -16.56 20.71 11.42
N LEU A 73 -15.70 19.84 10.88
CA LEU A 73 -14.26 20.06 10.77
C LEU A 73 -13.93 20.20 9.29
N GLY A 74 -13.17 21.24 8.96
CA GLY A 74 -12.60 21.45 7.64
C GLY A 74 -11.11 21.16 7.62
N VAL A 75 -10.50 21.21 6.44
CA VAL A 75 -9.07 21.08 6.25
C VAL A 75 -8.57 21.97 5.12
N ASP A 76 -7.54 22.74 5.40
CA ASP A 76 -6.80 23.50 4.40
C ASP A 76 -5.52 22.73 4.05
N ILE A 77 -5.33 22.46 2.76
CA ILE A 77 -4.21 21.72 2.22
C ILE A 77 -3.50 22.65 1.25
N ARG A 78 -2.25 23.03 1.55
CA ARG A 78 -1.47 23.90 0.67
C ARG A 78 -0.32 23.14 0.06
N LEU A 79 -0.31 23.01 -1.26
CA LEU A 79 0.83 22.49 -1.99
C LEU A 79 1.93 23.54 -2.02
N ASP A 80 3.13 23.18 -1.57
CA ASP A 80 4.35 24.01 -1.62
C ASP A 80 5.25 23.48 -2.75
N LYS A 81 6.57 23.48 -2.56
CA LYS A 81 7.56 23.02 -3.52
C LYS A 81 7.28 21.61 -4.04
N THR A 82 7.63 21.42 -5.30
CA THR A 82 7.65 20.12 -5.96
C THR A 82 9.09 19.75 -6.28
N ASP A 83 9.41 18.47 -6.16
CA ASP A 83 10.71 17.91 -6.59
C ASP A 83 10.80 17.70 -8.11
N VAL A 84 9.78 18.11 -8.85
CA VAL A 84 9.70 17.93 -10.31
C VAL A 84 10.50 19.00 -11.04
N THR A 85 11.37 18.55 -11.96
CA THR A 85 12.30 19.41 -12.71
C THR A 85 11.71 19.97 -14.01
N SER A 86 10.52 19.52 -14.44
CA SER A 86 9.88 19.97 -15.68
C SER A 86 8.35 20.07 -15.63
N THR A 87 7.78 21.08 -16.31
CA THR A 87 6.33 21.32 -16.36
C THR A 87 5.54 20.18 -17.05
N ASP A 88 6.13 19.52 -18.05
CA ASP A 88 5.50 18.41 -18.77
C ASP A 88 5.35 17.15 -17.89
N GLU A 89 6.33 16.91 -17.03
CA GLU A 89 6.31 15.85 -16.02
C GLU A 89 5.29 16.15 -14.92
N LEU A 90 5.20 17.41 -14.50
CA LEU A 90 4.20 17.89 -13.54
C LEU A 90 2.77 17.64 -14.05
N VAL A 91 2.47 18.02 -15.30
CA VAL A 91 1.13 17.86 -15.90
C VAL A 91 0.74 16.38 -16.06
N ARG A 92 1.69 15.52 -16.46
CA ARG A 92 1.42 14.07 -16.55
C ARG A 92 1.16 13.46 -15.18
N ARG A 93 1.95 13.81 -14.17
CA ARG A 93 1.78 13.33 -12.79
C ARG A 93 0.47 13.80 -12.16
N TYR A 94 0.08 15.05 -12.34
CA TYR A 94 -1.22 15.53 -11.85
C TYR A 94 -2.41 14.83 -12.52
N ALA A 95 -2.31 14.52 -13.81
CA ALA A 95 -3.33 13.70 -14.48
C ALA A 95 -3.38 12.26 -13.90
N TYR A 96 -2.25 11.72 -13.41
CA TYR A 96 -2.19 10.42 -12.75
C TYR A 96 -2.79 10.44 -11.34
N ILE A 97 -2.43 11.42 -10.52
CA ILE A 97 -2.98 11.60 -9.17
C ILE A 97 -4.49 11.88 -9.21
N ALA A 98 -4.94 12.67 -10.18
CA ALA A 98 -6.37 12.94 -10.37
C ALA A 98 -7.17 11.70 -10.81
N SER A 99 -6.51 10.70 -11.41
CA SER A 99 -7.18 9.49 -11.88
C SER A 99 -7.42 8.44 -10.78
N GLN A 100 -6.82 8.59 -9.59
CA GLN A 100 -6.96 7.70 -8.43
C GLN A 100 -6.66 8.45 -7.10
N PRO A 101 -7.55 9.34 -6.62
CA PRO A 101 -7.28 10.23 -5.47
C PRO A 101 -7.38 9.54 -4.10
N GLU A 102 -7.88 8.31 -4.03
CA GLU A 102 -8.27 7.65 -2.78
C GLU A 102 -7.11 7.58 -1.76
N GLY A 103 -5.91 7.20 -2.17
CA GLY A 103 -4.78 7.14 -1.24
C GLY A 103 -4.28 8.50 -0.76
N GLN A 104 -4.44 9.55 -1.56
CA GLN A 104 -4.11 10.91 -1.14
C GLN A 104 -5.11 11.41 -0.08
N ILE A 105 -6.39 11.01 -0.20
CA ILE A 105 -7.43 11.31 0.78
C ILE A 105 -7.13 10.60 2.12
N THR A 106 -6.80 9.31 2.09
CA THR A 106 -6.41 8.54 3.28
C THR A 106 -5.23 9.19 4.00
N LYS A 107 -4.18 9.58 3.25
CA LYS A 107 -2.99 10.22 3.81
C LYS A 107 -3.30 11.54 4.54
N VAL A 108 -4.18 12.37 3.99
CA VAL A 108 -4.65 13.60 4.67
C VAL A 108 -5.49 13.25 5.90
N GLY A 109 -6.37 12.25 5.79
CA GLY A 109 -7.17 11.73 6.90
C GLY A 109 -6.31 11.31 8.09
N ASP A 110 -5.33 10.45 7.87
CA ASP A 110 -4.42 9.94 8.89
C ASP A 110 -3.56 11.06 9.50
N ALA A 111 -3.16 12.03 8.68
CA ALA A 111 -2.41 13.18 9.15
C ALA A 111 -3.24 14.02 10.14
N VAL A 112 -4.50 14.31 9.79
CA VAL A 112 -5.45 15.07 10.62
C VAL A 112 -5.85 14.28 11.87
N GLU A 113 -6.10 12.98 11.76
CA GLU A 113 -6.39 12.11 12.91
C GLU A 113 -5.20 12.08 13.88
N GLY A 114 -3.98 11.91 13.36
CA GLY A 114 -2.76 11.97 14.17
C GLY A 114 -2.56 13.33 14.86
N MET A 115 -2.93 14.43 14.21
CA MET A 115 -2.93 15.77 14.85
C MET A 115 -3.96 15.86 15.97
N LEU A 116 -5.16 15.32 15.77
CA LEU A 116 -6.22 15.30 16.77
C LEU A 116 -5.82 14.46 18.00
N LEU A 117 -5.26 13.27 17.79
CA LEU A 117 -4.78 12.39 18.85
C LEU A 117 -3.67 13.05 19.68
N ASN A 118 -2.71 13.69 19.01
CA ASN A 118 -1.64 14.43 19.69
C ASN A 118 -2.17 15.64 20.47
N ALA A 119 -3.12 16.39 19.89
CA ALA A 119 -3.77 17.51 20.57
C ALA A 119 -4.59 17.03 21.78
N ALA A 120 -5.30 15.90 21.66
CA ALA A 120 -6.07 15.29 22.73
C ALA A 120 -5.18 14.84 23.90
N LEU A 121 -4.04 14.22 23.61
CA LEU A 121 -3.07 13.82 24.62
C LEU A 121 -2.47 15.03 25.34
N ARG A 122 -2.08 16.07 24.60
CA ARG A 122 -1.59 17.33 25.19
C ARG A 122 -2.67 18.02 26.02
N GLY A 123 -3.91 18.09 25.53
CA GLY A 123 -5.06 18.63 26.23
C GLY A 123 -5.36 17.87 27.52
N ALA A 124 -5.31 16.54 27.50
CA ALA A 124 -5.49 15.70 28.68
C ALA A 124 -4.43 15.98 29.76
N ILE A 125 -3.16 16.12 29.37
CA ILE A 125 -2.04 16.40 30.29
C ILE A 125 -2.15 17.82 30.86
N ILE A 126 -2.35 18.83 30.01
CA ILE A 126 -2.46 20.24 30.42
C ILE A 126 -3.72 20.46 31.26
N GLY A 127 -4.82 19.78 30.92
CA GLY A 127 -6.08 19.82 31.65
C GLY A 127 -5.98 19.32 33.09
N LEU A 128 -4.93 18.55 33.44
CA LEU A 128 -4.65 18.15 34.83
C LEU A 128 -4.03 19.29 35.66
N LEU A 129 -3.43 20.31 35.04
CA LEU A 129 -2.74 21.40 35.75
C LEU A 129 -3.67 22.19 36.68
N PRO A 130 -4.87 22.65 36.27
CA PRO A 130 -5.80 23.33 37.17
C PRO A 130 -6.15 22.51 38.42
N ILE A 131 -6.30 21.20 38.24
CA ILE A 131 -6.63 20.27 39.33
C ILE A 131 -5.41 20.09 40.23
N GLY A 132 -4.22 19.88 39.67
CA GLY A 132 -2.97 19.80 40.41
C GLY A 132 -2.73 21.05 41.25
N VAL A 133 -2.84 22.24 40.65
CA VAL A 133 -2.71 23.53 41.36
C VAL A 133 -3.74 23.65 42.47
N TRP A 134 -5.02 23.36 42.20
CA TRP A 134 -6.05 23.36 43.23
C TRP A 134 -5.75 22.37 44.36
N LEU A 135 -5.22 21.19 44.02
CA LEU A 135 -4.80 20.18 44.99
C LEU A 135 -3.66 20.70 45.90
N LEU A 136 -2.68 21.40 45.33
CA LEU A 136 -1.53 21.97 46.03
C LEU A 136 -1.87 23.14 46.98
N VAL A 137 -2.91 23.94 46.68
CA VAL A 137 -3.36 25.07 47.54
C VAL A 137 -3.73 24.64 48.98
N GLY A 138 -3.99 23.36 49.21
CA GLY A 138 -4.17 22.78 50.54
C GLY A 138 -5.54 23.03 51.18
N ARG A 139 -5.94 22.16 52.13
CA ARG A 139 -7.30 22.17 52.72
C ARG A 139 -7.61 23.42 53.56
N ALA A 140 -6.59 24.04 54.17
CA ALA A 140 -6.76 25.22 55.01
C ALA A 140 -7.13 26.46 54.19
N ARG A 141 -6.38 26.74 53.12
CA ARG A 141 -6.59 27.91 52.25
C ARG A 141 -7.85 27.80 51.39
N ARG A 142 -8.24 26.57 51.01
CA ARG A 142 -9.53 26.32 50.33
C ARG A 142 -10.75 26.66 51.19
N ARG A 143 -10.69 26.46 52.51
CA ARG A 143 -11.78 26.82 53.43
C ARG A 143 -11.91 28.33 53.58
N GLU A 144 -10.78 29.04 53.53
CA GLU A 144 -10.72 30.50 53.57
C GLU A 144 -11.29 31.13 52.28
N LEU A 145 -10.99 30.53 51.12
CA LEU A 145 -11.53 30.94 49.82
C LEU A 145 -13.02 30.60 49.63
N ALA A 146 -13.50 29.49 50.20
CA ALA A 146 -14.90 29.07 50.10
C ALA A 146 -15.91 30.06 50.71
N GLY A 147 -15.46 30.98 51.57
CA GLY A 147 -16.28 32.05 52.13
C GLY A 147 -16.40 33.31 51.27
N ARG A 148 -15.61 33.43 50.19
CA ARG A 148 -15.55 34.65 49.35
C ARG A 148 -15.79 34.40 47.86
N VAL A 149 -15.65 33.17 47.39
CA VAL A 149 -15.75 32.83 45.97
C VAL A 149 -16.38 31.45 45.80
N HIS A 150 -17.31 31.29 44.86
CA HIS A 150 -17.90 29.99 44.58
C HIS A 150 -16.89 29.11 43.84
N LEU A 151 -16.79 27.83 44.21
CA LEU A 151 -15.87 26.84 43.61
C LEU A 151 -15.83 26.84 42.05
N PRO A 152 -16.96 27.01 41.33
CA PRO A 152 -16.95 27.08 39.87
C PRO A 152 -16.15 28.28 39.33
N GLN A 153 -16.21 29.42 40.01
CA GLN A 153 -15.54 30.66 39.56
C GLN A 153 -14.02 30.56 39.68
N VAL A 154 -13.52 29.83 40.68
CA VAL A 154 -12.07 29.60 40.85
C VAL A 154 -11.54 28.63 39.80
N LEU A 155 -12.29 27.55 39.52
CA LEU A 155 -11.92 26.61 38.47
C LEU A 155 -11.95 27.26 37.08
N ILE A 156 -12.96 28.11 36.81
CA ILE A 156 -13.02 28.93 35.58
C ILE A 156 -11.83 29.88 35.52
N GLY A 157 -11.50 30.58 36.61
CA GLY A 157 -10.37 31.52 36.65
C GLY A 157 -9.02 30.84 36.38
N ILE A 158 -8.78 29.66 36.95
CA ILE A 158 -7.56 28.88 36.69
C ILE A 158 -7.56 28.34 35.25
N GLY A 159 -8.72 27.87 34.75
CA GLY A 159 -8.87 27.46 33.36
C GLY A 159 -8.55 28.60 32.39
N VAL A 160 -9.04 29.81 32.65
CA VAL A 160 -8.73 31.02 31.86
C VAL A 160 -7.24 31.34 31.89
N VAL A 161 -6.57 31.23 33.05
CA VAL A 161 -5.12 31.45 33.17
C VAL A 161 -4.32 30.38 32.44
N VAL A 162 -4.74 29.12 32.45
CA VAL A 162 -4.09 28.04 31.69
C VAL A 162 -4.30 28.22 30.19
N VAL A 163 -5.50 28.59 29.75
CA VAL A 163 -5.79 28.92 28.35
C VAL A 163 -4.97 30.12 27.88
N LEU A 164 -4.92 31.20 28.68
CA LEU A 164 -4.07 32.36 28.41
C LEU A 164 -2.59 32.00 28.41
N GLY A 165 -2.15 31.13 29.31
CA GLY A 165 -0.77 30.66 29.39
C GLY A 165 -0.37 29.81 28.19
N VAL A 166 -1.24 28.90 27.73
CA VAL A 166 -1.03 28.10 26.52
C VAL A 166 -1.04 28.99 25.28
N GLY A 167 -1.95 29.96 25.21
CA GLY A 167 -1.91 30.98 24.15
C GLY A 167 -0.60 31.76 24.17
N LEU A 168 -0.15 32.26 25.31
CA LEU A 168 1.07 33.08 25.38
C LEU A 168 2.38 32.29 25.14
N LEU A 169 2.38 30.96 25.31
CA LEU A 169 3.59 30.12 25.22
C LEU A 169 3.71 29.31 23.92
N GLN A 170 2.68 29.30 23.08
CA GLN A 170 2.81 28.75 21.72
C GLN A 170 3.51 29.79 20.83
N PRO A 171 4.58 29.43 20.10
CA PRO A 171 5.11 30.29 19.05
C PRO A 171 4.03 30.39 17.98
N TRP A 172 3.29 31.50 17.98
CA TRP A 172 2.35 31.85 16.94
C TRP A 172 3.16 32.03 15.67
N THR A 173 3.24 31.00 14.84
CA THR A 173 3.58 31.19 13.45
C THR A 173 2.38 31.93 12.87
N GLU A 174 2.57 33.20 12.51
CA GLU A 174 1.70 33.87 11.56
C GLU A 174 1.72 33.01 10.29
N GLY A 175 0.78 32.08 10.18
CA GLY A 175 0.46 31.54 8.88
C GLY A 175 0.02 32.75 8.07
N GLU A 176 0.68 33.01 6.94
CA GLU A 176 0.22 34.01 5.97
C GLU A 176 -1.30 33.87 5.88
N ALA A 177 -1.99 34.90 6.40
CA ALA A 177 -3.41 35.01 6.29
C ALA A 177 -3.68 34.90 4.79
N VAL A 178 -4.47 33.90 4.42
CA VAL A 178 -5.00 33.82 3.07
C VAL A 178 -5.71 35.13 2.87
N GLU A 179 -5.14 36.01 2.04
CA GLU A 179 -5.95 37.06 1.46
C GLU A 179 -7.02 36.30 0.68
N ASP A 180 -8.24 36.33 1.22
CA ASP A 180 -9.47 36.15 0.46
C ASP A 180 -9.50 37.27 -0.59
N GLU A 181 -8.59 37.24 -1.56
CA GLU A 181 -8.69 38.03 -2.78
C GLU A 181 -9.87 37.44 -3.55
N ASP A 182 -11.05 37.99 -3.31
CA ASP A 182 -12.31 38.12 -4.08
C ASP A 182 -12.47 37.33 -5.41
N GLY A 183 -11.95 36.11 -5.51
CA GLY A 183 -12.16 35.20 -6.64
C GLY A 183 -13.30 34.25 -6.31
N GLY A 184 -14.47 34.47 -6.92
CA GLY A 184 -15.67 33.67 -6.62
C GLY A 184 -15.47 32.18 -6.89
N TRP A 185 -15.74 31.35 -5.89
CA TRP A 185 -15.91 29.91 -6.04
C TRP A 185 -17.09 29.64 -6.98
N VAL A 186 -16.87 28.77 -7.97
CA VAL A 186 -17.92 28.30 -8.87
C VAL A 186 -18.00 26.79 -8.81
N SER A 187 -19.20 26.22 -9.03
CA SER A 187 -19.34 24.78 -9.09
C SER A 187 -18.47 24.20 -10.22
N LEU A 188 -17.94 23.00 -10.02
CA LEU A 188 -17.17 22.30 -11.07
C LEU A 188 -18.01 22.12 -12.34
N GLN A 189 -19.33 21.96 -12.21
CA GLN A 189 -20.27 21.87 -13.33
C GLN A 189 -20.36 23.18 -14.11
N ASP A 190 -20.44 24.33 -13.44
CA ASP A 190 -20.48 25.63 -14.09
C ASP A 190 -19.13 25.95 -14.75
N PHE A 191 -18.04 25.52 -14.12
CA PHE A 191 -16.69 25.66 -14.65
C PHE A 191 -16.48 24.87 -15.96
N LEU A 192 -16.88 23.59 -15.99
CA LEU A 192 -16.74 22.71 -17.15
C LEU A 192 -17.86 22.90 -18.18
N GLY A 193 -18.95 23.55 -17.80
CA GLY A 193 -20.14 23.80 -18.60
C GLY A 193 -21.05 22.57 -18.74
N PRO A 194 -22.29 22.78 -19.17
CA PRO A 194 -23.37 21.77 -19.11
C PRO A 194 -23.21 20.59 -20.08
N GLN A 195 -22.19 20.60 -20.94
CA GLN A 195 -21.95 19.53 -21.92
C GLN A 195 -21.02 18.43 -21.37
N VAL A 196 -20.33 18.69 -20.25
CA VAL A 196 -19.44 17.73 -19.60
C VAL A 196 -20.21 17.09 -18.45
N PRO A 197 -20.53 15.78 -18.52
CA PRO A 197 -21.14 15.07 -17.40
C PRO A 197 -20.12 14.94 -16.26
N LEU A 198 -20.55 15.22 -15.03
CA LEU A 198 -19.75 14.98 -13.83
C LEU A 198 -20.01 13.56 -13.30
N PRO A 199 -18.95 12.82 -12.93
CA PRO A 199 -19.07 11.57 -12.18
C PRO A 199 -19.75 11.78 -10.82
N ASP A 200 -20.43 10.74 -10.36
CA ASP A 200 -21.06 10.71 -9.04
C ASP A 200 -20.02 11.01 -7.94
N GLY A 201 -20.32 11.96 -7.06
CA GLY A 201 -19.45 12.41 -5.96
C GLY A 201 -18.61 13.65 -6.26
N LEU A 202 -18.62 14.18 -7.49
CA LEU A 202 -17.95 15.44 -7.85
C LEU A 202 -18.92 16.62 -7.99
N GLU A 203 -20.22 16.43 -7.73
CA GLU A 203 -21.24 17.47 -7.91
C GLU A 203 -21.10 18.62 -6.92
N GLU A 204 -20.57 18.33 -5.74
CA GLU A 204 -20.37 19.30 -4.67
C GLU A 204 -19.04 20.05 -4.79
N VAL A 205 -18.15 19.62 -5.69
CA VAL A 205 -16.80 20.20 -5.83
C VAL A 205 -16.89 21.58 -6.48
N GLU A 206 -16.15 22.53 -5.91
CA GLU A 206 -16.03 23.90 -6.38
C GLU A 206 -14.59 24.22 -6.77
N VAL A 207 -14.43 25.16 -7.71
CA VAL A 207 -13.16 25.57 -8.28
C VAL A 207 -13.05 27.09 -8.26
N ARG A 208 -11.88 27.62 -7.95
CA ARG A 208 -11.65 29.07 -7.95
C ARG A 208 -11.56 29.61 -9.39
N GLY A 209 -12.45 30.54 -9.73
CA GLY A 209 -12.68 30.98 -11.12
C GLY A 209 -11.61 31.88 -11.74
N ASP A 210 -10.81 32.58 -10.94
CA ASP A 210 -10.02 33.74 -11.41
C ASP A 210 -8.72 33.43 -12.18
N VAL A 211 -8.25 32.18 -12.17
CA VAL A 211 -6.94 31.81 -12.77
C VAL A 211 -7.07 31.08 -14.12
N THR A 212 -8.26 31.03 -14.72
CA THR A 212 -8.58 29.94 -15.65
C THR A 212 -8.58 30.33 -17.13
N THR A 213 -7.68 29.72 -17.90
CA THR A 213 -7.67 29.78 -19.37
C THR A 213 -8.48 28.62 -19.96
N ALA A 214 -8.92 28.72 -21.22
CA ALA A 214 -9.57 27.60 -21.93
C ALA A 214 -8.71 26.32 -21.98
N GLN A 215 -7.39 26.43 -21.77
CA GLN A 215 -6.46 25.30 -21.67
C GLN A 215 -6.61 24.58 -20.33
N THR A 216 -6.71 25.31 -19.21
CA THR A 216 -6.93 24.74 -17.87
C THR A 216 -8.24 23.96 -17.79
N ARG A 217 -9.32 24.49 -18.39
CA ARG A 217 -10.63 23.79 -18.44
C ARG A 217 -10.55 22.44 -19.18
N ARG A 218 -9.83 22.38 -20.30
CA ARG A 218 -9.63 21.14 -21.06
C ARG A 218 -8.81 20.10 -20.30
N LEU A 219 -7.85 20.54 -19.49
CA LEU A 219 -7.05 19.64 -18.65
C LEU A 219 -7.91 19.01 -17.54
N VAL A 220 -8.75 19.81 -16.88
CA VAL A 220 -9.68 19.32 -15.85
C VAL A 220 -10.72 18.37 -16.45
N GLU A 221 -11.32 18.73 -17.59
CA GLU A 221 -12.24 17.86 -18.34
C GLU A 221 -11.60 16.51 -18.70
N SER A 222 -10.37 16.55 -19.21
CA SER A 222 -9.62 15.33 -19.56
C SER A 222 -9.29 14.48 -18.33
N ALA A 223 -8.99 15.08 -17.18
CA ALA A 223 -8.69 14.36 -15.95
C ALA A 223 -9.93 13.63 -15.42
N ILE A 224 -11.09 14.30 -15.42
CA ILE A 224 -12.36 13.72 -14.97
C ILE A 224 -12.83 12.59 -15.90
N ASP A 225 -12.80 12.81 -17.21
CA ASP A 225 -13.13 11.77 -18.19
C ASP A 225 -12.21 10.55 -18.07
N THR A 226 -10.93 10.76 -17.75
CA THR A 226 -9.98 9.67 -17.50
C THR A 226 -10.28 8.95 -16.19
N TYR A 227 -10.64 9.68 -15.14
CA TYR A 227 -11.02 9.14 -13.83
C TYR A 227 -12.23 8.21 -13.92
N ASP A 228 -13.31 8.71 -14.52
CA ASP A 228 -14.57 7.97 -14.67
C ASP A 228 -14.37 6.70 -15.48
N LYS A 229 -13.68 6.82 -16.63
CA LYS A 229 -13.32 5.67 -17.47
C LYS A 229 -12.43 4.67 -16.72
N SER A 230 -11.51 5.13 -15.88
CA SER A 230 -10.66 4.25 -15.06
C SER A 230 -11.49 3.41 -14.10
N LYS A 231 -12.36 4.08 -13.32
CA LYS A 231 -13.18 3.42 -12.31
C LYS A 231 -14.11 2.40 -12.93
N VAL A 232 -14.81 2.77 -14.00
CA VAL A 232 -15.71 1.87 -14.72
C VAL A 232 -14.93 0.69 -15.30
N PHE A 233 -13.84 0.94 -16.01
CA PHE A 233 -13.06 -0.11 -16.66
C PHE A 233 -12.55 -1.18 -15.69
N TYR A 234 -11.88 -0.78 -14.60
CA TYR A 234 -11.34 -1.74 -13.65
C TYR A 234 -12.41 -2.40 -12.77
N ALA A 235 -13.54 -1.73 -12.52
CA ALA A 235 -14.68 -2.34 -11.86
C ALA A 235 -15.29 -3.45 -12.73
N GLU A 236 -15.60 -3.15 -14.00
CA GLU A 236 -16.13 -4.14 -14.95
C GLU A 236 -15.16 -5.30 -15.15
N ALA A 237 -13.86 -5.02 -15.28
CA ALA A 237 -12.84 -6.05 -15.41
C ALA A 237 -12.75 -6.95 -14.16
N ALA A 238 -12.91 -6.40 -12.95
CA ALA A 238 -12.91 -7.19 -11.73
C ALA A 238 -14.17 -8.08 -11.62
N GLU A 239 -15.33 -7.58 -12.03
CA GLU A 239 -16.57 -8.37 -12.09
C GLU A 239 -16.47 -9.52 -13.10
N GLU A 240 -15.91 -9.27 -14.29
CA GLU A 240 -15.67 -10.31 -15.28
C GLU A 240 -14.64 -11.33 -14.79
N ALA A 241 -13.54 -10.85 -14.16
CA ALA A 241 -12.50 -11.70 -13.58
C ALA A 241 -13.05 -12.73 -12.58
N ALA A 242 -14.05 -12.35 -11.78
CA ALA A 242 -14.71 -13.21 -10.81
C ALA A 242 -15.51 -14.37 -11.45
N THR A 243 -15.69 -14.39 -12.77
CA THR A 243 -16.44 -15.42 -13.49
C THR A 243 -15.60 -16.22 -14.49
N LEU A 244 -14.30 -15.94 -14.61
CA LEU A 244 -13.40 -16.61 -15.55
C LEU A 244 -13.35 -18.12 -15.32
N ASP A 245 -13.18 -18.89 -16.41
CA ASP A 245 -13.01 -20.34 -16.32
C ASP A 245 -11.56 -20.70 -15.96
N LEU A 246 -11.21 -20.54 -14.70
CA LEU A 246 -9.88 -20.86 -14.15
C LEU A 246 -9.84 -22.29 -13.61
N ARG A 247 -8.66 -22.89 -13.67
CA ARG A 247 -8.43 -24.22 -13.10
C ARG A 247 -8.75 -24.18 -11.60
N GLN A 248 -9.55 -25.12 -11.14
CA GLN A 248 -9.82 -25.27 -9.71
C GLN A 248 -8.75 -26.14 -9.02
N PRO A 249 -8.33 -25.76 -7.80
CA PRO A 249 -7.41 -26.57 -7.01
C PRO A 249 -8.02 -27.93 -6.69
N ARG A 250 -7.17 -28.96 -6.62
CA ARG A 250 -7.56 -30.26 -6.05
C ARG A 250 -7.57 -30.14 -4.52
N GLU A 251 -8.18 -31.11 -3.86
CA GLU A 251 -8.04 -31.23 -2.41
C GLU A 251 -6.55 -31.34 -2.04
N GLY A 252 -6.08 -30.47 -1.14
CA GLY A 252 -4.68 -30.36 -0.73
C GLY A 252 -3.80 -29.48 -1.62
N ASP A 253 -4.26 -29.03 -2.79
CA ASP A 253 -3.52 -28.04 -3.59
C ASP A 253 -3.54 -26.68 -2.87
N THR A 254 -2.39 -25.98 -2.87
CA THR A 254 -2.28 -24.57 -2.46
C THR A 254 -2.08 -23.72 -3.70
N VAL A 255 -2.91 -22.69 -3.90
CA VAL A 255 -2.78 -21.76 -5.03
C VAL A 255 -2.29 -20.42 -4.52
N VAL A 256 -1.30 -19.87 -5.21
CA VAL A 256 -0.69 -18.58 -4.90
C VAL A 256 -0.83 -17.67 -6.11
N ALA A 257 -1.42 -16.49 -5.89
CA ALA A 257 -1.40 -15.43 -6.89
C ALA A 257 0.00 -14.82 -6.93
N PHE A 258 0.51 -14.53 -8.13
CA PHE A 258 1.79 -13.88 -8.31
C PHE A 258 1.58 -12.60 -9.12
N VAL A 259 1.84 -11.48 -8.46
CA VAL A 259 1.79 -10.12 -9.01
C VAL A 259 3.20 -9.53 -9.02
N SER A 260 3.46 -8.65 -9.97
CA SER A 260 4.76 -7.96 -10.12
C SER A 260 4.61 -6.78 -11.08
N ASP A 261 5.49 -5.80 -11.01
CA ASP A 261 5.57 -4.65 -11.91
C ASP A 261 4.22 -3.91 -12.00
N ARG A 262 3.65 -3.59 -10.84
CA ARG A 262 2.39 -2.84 -10.72
C ARG A 262 2.57 -1.39 -11.12
N HIS A 263 3.72 -0.79 -10.82
CA HIS A 263 4.08 0.59 -11.16
C HIS A 263 2.94 1.58 -10.86
N ASP A 264 2.46 1.54 -9.61
CA ASP A 264 1.38 2.37 -9.09
C ASP A 264 -0.02 2.15 -9.71
N ASN A 265 -0.23 1.16 -10.57
CA ASN A 265 -1.56 0.91 -11.13
C ASN A 265 -2.48 0.17 -10.15
N ILE A 266 -3.00 0.93 -9.18
CA ILE A 266 -3.90 0.38 -8.15
C ILE A 266 -5.24 -0.12 -8.70
N GLY A 267 -5.59 0.27 -9.94
CA GLY A 267 -6.79 -0.22 -10.60
C GLY A 267 -6.75 -1.72 -10.86
N MET A 268 -5.55 -2.26 -11.12
CA MET A 268 -5.35 -3.68 -11.35
C MET A 268 -5.42 -4.52 -10.09
N ASP A 269 -5.25 -3.96 -8.90
CA ASP A 269 -5.22 -4.73 -7.65
C ASP A 269 -6.53 -5.46 -7.40
N ARG A 270 -7.67 -4.79 -7.64
CA ARG A 270 -8.99 -5.43 -7.56
C ARG A 270 -9.22 -6.50 -8.62
N VAL A 271 -8.65 -6.32 -9.81
CA VAL A 271 -8.74 -7.32 -10.88
C VAL A 271 -7.89 -8.54 -10.52
N ALA A 272 -6.66 -8.31 -10.03
CA ALA A 272 -5.76 -9.35 -9.59
C ALA A 272 -6.33 -10.12 -8.39
N ARG A 273 -6.95 -9.41 -7.44
CA ARG A 273 -7.67 -10.04 -6.33
C ARG A 273 -8.83 -10.89 -6.81
N ALA A 274 -9.66 -10.40 -7.73
CA ALA A 274 -10.77 -11.19 -8.29
C ALA A 274 -10.29 -12.45 -9.01
N ILE A 275 -9.16 -12.38 -9.74
CA ILE A 275 -8.51 -13.55 -10.35
C ILE A 275 -8.03 -14.53 -9.27
N ALA A 276 -7.38 -14.03 -8.22
CA ALA A 276 -6.87 -14.83 -7.11
C ALA A 276 -8.01 -15.58 -6.38
N ASP A 277 -9.08 -14.87 -6.01
CA ASP A 277 -10.27 -15.47 -5.39
C ASP A 277 -10.92 -16.51 -6.30
N ARG A 278 -11.04 -16.21 -7.60
CA ARG A 278 -11.63 -17.13 -8.57
C ARG A 278 -10.82 -18.41 -8.74
N ALA A 279 -9.50 -18.33 -8.59
CA ALA A 279 -8.58 -19.45 -8.63
C ALA A 279 -8.49 -20.21 -7.29
N GLY A 280 -9.12 -19.71 -6.22
CA GLY A 280 -9.00 -20.29 -4.88
C GLY A 280 -7.62 -20.08 -4.25
N ALA A 281 -6.96 -18.95 -4.57
CA ALA A 281 -5.69 -18.61 -3.98
C ALA A 281 -5.81 -18.36 -2.48
N THR A 282 -4.87 -18.88 -1.71
CA THR A 282 -4.77 -18.67 -0.25
C THR A 282 -3.61 -17.76 0.14
N ALA A 283 -2.76 -17.43 -0.84
CA ALA A 283 -1.56 -16.65 -0.68
C ALA A 283 -1.30 -15.76 -1.90
N VAL A 284 -0.47 -14.74 -1.72
CA VAL A 284 0.06 -13.91 -2.80
C VAL A 284 1.57 -13.72 -2.64
N TYR A 285 2.26 -13.77 -3.77
CA TYR A 285 3.62 -13.31 -3.93
C TYR A 285 3.63 -11.98 -4.67
N ASP A 286 4.37 -11.02 -4.14
CA ASP A 286 4.72 -9.79 -4.84
C ASP A 286 6.17 -9.84 -5.32
N GLY A 287 6.35 -9.71 -6.64
CA GLY A 287 7.65 -9.69 -7.30
C GLY A 287 8.30 -8.32 -7.34
N GLY A 288 7.70 -7.28 -6.74
CA GLY A 288 8.26 -5.94 -6.67
C GLY A 288 7.95 -5.07 -7.89
N ASP A 289 8.53 -3.88 -7.92
CA ASP A 289 8.14 -2.75 -8.78
C ASP A 289 6.67 -2.36 -8.54
N ASP A 290 6.32 -2.26 -7.25
CA ASP A 290 5.03 -1.78 -6.79
C ASP A 290 4.85 -0.28 -7.01
N THR A 291 5.98 0.42 -7.00
CA THR A 291 6.07 1.87 -7.18
C THR A 291 6.82 2.21 -8.46
N SER A 292 6.81 3.49 -8.84
CA SER A 292 7.65 3.99 -9.92
C SER A 292 9.03 4.44 -9.49
N SER A 293 9.17 4.83 -8.21
CA SER A 293 10.38 5.45 -7.69
C SER A 293 10.74 5.15 -6.23
N GLY A 294 9.96 4.32 -5.52
CA GLY A 294 10.18 3.91 -4.14
C GLY A 294 10.01 5.01 -3.10
N LYS A 295 9.26 6.07 -3.41
CA LYS A 295 9.15 7.24 -2.54
C LYS A 295 7.90 7.20 -1.67
N SER A 296 7.96 7.90 -0.53
CA SER A 296 6.87 7.96 0.46
C SER A 296 5.56 8.55 -0.05
N TRP A 297 5.55 9.28 -1.16
CA TRP A 297 4.32 9.72 -1.80
C TRP A 297 3.57 8.58 -2.52
N GLU A 298 4.25 7.48 -2.85
CA GLU A 298 3.73 6.29 -3.53
C GLU A 298 3.11 5.27 -2.57
N ALA A 299 3.04 5.60 -1.27
CA ALA A 299 2.39 4.78 -0.24
C ALA A 299 0.98 4.31 -0.63
N PHE A 300 0.23 5.12 -1.39
CA PHE A 300 -1.09 4.75 -1.89
C PHE A 300 -1.08 3.46 -2.73
N SER A 301 -0.01 3.20 -3.47
CA SER A 301 0.15 1.99 -4.26
C SER A 301 0.29 0.76 -3.35
N LEU A 302 1.10 0.90 -2.31
CA LEU A 302 1.37 -0.14 -1.31
C LEU A 302 0.15 -0.43 -0.44
N ASP A 303 -0.59 0.63 -0.05
CA ASP A 303 -1.85 0.51 0.68
C ASP A 303 -2.88 -0.28 -0.13
N SER A 304 -3.01 0.03 -1.43
CA SER A 304 -4.00 -0.61 -2.29
C SER A 304 -3.74 -2.10 -2.47
N VAL A 305 -2.50 -2.53 -2.73
CA VAL A 305 -2.18 -3.97 -2.86
C VAL A 305 -2.33 -4.69 -1.52
N SER A 306 -1.91 -4.04 -0.43
CA SER A 306 -2.05 -4.58 0.93
C SER A 306 -3.51 -4.81 1.30
N GLU A 307 -4.39 -3.86 0.98
CA GLU A 307 -5.82 -3.95 1.21
C GLU A 307 -6.49 -4.98 0.29
N ALA A 308 -6.18 -4.96 -1.00
CA ALA A 308 -6.75 -5.88 -1.98
C ALA A 308 -6.48 -7.35 -1.61
N PHE A 309 -5.26 -7.65 -1.16
CA PHE A 309 -4.87 -9.01 -0.75
C PHE A 309 -4.98 -9.25 0.76
N SER A 310 -5.73 -8.41 1.48
CA SER A 310 -6.03 -8.65 2.89
C SER A 310 -6.68 -10.03 3.09
N GLY A 311 -6.26 -10.71 4.15
CA GLY A 311 -6.74 -12.06 4.50
C GLY A 311 -6.08 -13.22 3.74
N LEU A 312 -5.14 -12.95 2.82
CA LEU A 312 -4.23 -13.97 2.29
C LEU A 312 -2.89 -13.91 3.01
N ASP A 313 -2.13 -15.02 2.96
CA ASP A 313 -0.72 -14.99 3.34
C ASP A 313 0.09 -14.24 2.26
N ARG A 314 1.02 -13.39 2.68
CA ARG A 314 1.63 -12.35 1.83
C ARG A 314 3.15 -12.37 1.96
N TRP A 315 3.85 -12.61 0.85
CA TRP A 315 5.31 -12.49 0.76
C TRP A 315 5.71 -11.56 -0.38
N ALA A 316 6.79 -10.82 -0.20
CA ALA A 316 7.23 -9.85 -1.18
C ALA A 316 8.75 -9.69 -1.22
N VAL A 317 9.22 -9.20 -2.37
CA VAL A 317 10.55 -8.60 -2.57
C VAL A 317 10.36 -7.24 -3.23
N ALA A 318 11.21 -6.28 -2.92
CA ALA A 318 11.25 -4.99 -3.59
C ALA A 318 11.91 -5.12 -4.97
N GLY A 319 11.37 -4.39 -5.95
CA GLY A 319 11.93 -4.32 -7.30
C GLY A 319 12.93 -3.19 -7.46
N ASN A 320 13.50 -3.05 -8.66
CA ASN A 320 14.49 -2.00 -8.90
C ASN A 320 13.90 -0.58 -9.00
N HIS A 321 12.58 -0.43 -9.11
CA HIS A 321 11.87 0.83 -9.02
C HIS A 321 11.44 1.18 -7.58
N ASP A 322 11.60 0.26 -6.64
CA ASP A 322 11.27 0.44 -5.23
C ASP A 322 12.49 0.94 -4.44
N HIS A 323 13.02 2.10 -4.84
CA HIS A 323 14.28 2.65 -4.33
C HIS A 323 14.33 2.88 -2.82
N GLY A 324 15.36 2.30 -2.20
CA GLY A 324 15.67 2.48 -0.78
C GLY A 324 14.72 1.67 0.11
N ASP A 325 14.84 1.87 1.42
CA ASP A 325 14.21 0.97 2.39
C ASP A 325 12.70 1.21 2.54
N PHE A 326 12.16 2.30 1.97
CA PHE A 326 10.77 2.72 2.21
C PHE A 326 9.75 1.64 1.83
N VAL A 327 9.82 1.07 0.62
CA VAL A 327 8.81 0.10 0.16
C VAL A 327 8.87 -1.17 1.00
N HIS A 328 10.08 -1.67 1.25
CA HIS A 328 10.31 -2.85 2.09
C HIS A 328 9.75 -2.65 3.50
N ASP A 329 10.19 -1.59 4.19
CA ASP A 329 9.77 -1.27 5.55
C ASP A 329 8.27 -1.06 5.63
N TYR A 330 7.70 -0.36 4.65
CA TYR A 330 6.28 -0.05 4.62
C TYR A 330 5.44 -1.31 4.42
N LEU A 331 5.77 -2.19 3.48
CA LEU A 331 5.05 -3.46 3.30
C LEU A 331 5.19 -4.38 4.51
N ALA A 332 6.38 -4.44 5.12
CA ALA A 332 6.58 -5.18 6.37
C ALA A 332 5.66 -4.68 7.50
N ASP A 333 5.56 -3.36 7.67
CA ASP A 333 4.65 -2.73 8.64
C ASP A 333 3.16 -2.99 8.35
N HIS A 334 2.82 -3.31 7.08
CA HIS A 334 1.47 -3.67 6.64
C HIS A 334 1.22 -5.19 6.59
N GLY A 335 2.10 -5.97 7.23
CA GLY A 335 1.92 -7.40 7.47
C GLY A 335 2.26 -8.27 6.27
N TRP A 336 3.15 -7.80 5.39
CA TRP A 336 3.83 -8.64 4.41
C TRP A 336 5.06 -9.29 5.04
N THR A 337 5.37 -10.51 4.62
CA THR A 337 6.65 -11.16 4.92
C THR A 337 7.65 -10.76 3.84
N MET A 338 8.47 -9.77 4.12
CA MET A 338 9.53 -9.35 3.21
C MET A 338 10.68 -10.35 3.25
N LEU A 339 11.18 -10.75 2.08
CA LEU A 339 12.31 -11.69 1.96
C LEU A 339 13.62 -10.91 1.87
N ASP A 340 14.60 -11.30 2.68
CA ASP A 340 15.85 -10.55 2.91
C ASP A 340 17.13 -11.39 2.71
N GLY A 341 16.99 -12.54 2.04
CA GLY A 341 18.07 -13.48 1.75
C GLY A 341 18.16 -14.66 2.72
N GLU A 342 17.22 -14.78 3.67
CA GLU A 342 17.06 -15.96 4.53
C GLU A 342 15.96 -16.91 4.02
N VAL A 343 16.11 -18.21 4.31
CA VAL A 343 15.09 -19.22 3.98
C VAL A 343 13.98 -19.15 5.03
N VAL A 344 12.74 -19.01 4.58
CA VAL A 344 11.53 -18.94 5.42
C VAL A 344 10.51 -19.99 5.02
N GLU A 345 9.51 -20.22 5.88
CA GLU A 345 8.35 -21.03 5.54
C GLU A 345 7.47 -20.28 4.53
N GLY A 346 7.14 -20.98 3.45
CA GLY A 346 6.26 -20.53 2.39
C GLY A 346 4.86 -21.18 2.47
N PRO A 347 3.98 -20.82 1.53
CA PRO A 347 2.60 -21.29 1.47
C PRO A 347 2.54 -22.81 1.30
N GLY A 348 1.60 -23.47 2.00
CA GLY A 348 1.39 -24.91 1.87
C GLY A 348 2.53 -25.78 2.43
N GLY A 349 3.33 -25.24 3.37
CA GLY A 349 4.46 -25.95 3.98
C GLY A 349 5.68 -26.04 3.07
N THR A 350 5.85 -25.05 2.19
CA THR A 350 6.98 -24.97 1.26
C THR A 350 8.14 -24.19 1.88
N THR A 351 9.31 -24.23 1.25
CA THR A 351 10.47 -23.39 1.60
C THR A 351 10.63 -22.27 0.59
N LEU A 352 10.77 -21.04 1.09
CA LEU A 352 10.83 -19.83 0.29
C LEU A 352 12.12 -19.05 0.59
N LEU A 353 12.74 -18.49 -0.44
CA LEU A 353 13.91 -17.62 -0.33
C LEU A 353 13.75 -16.49 -1.34
N GLY A 354 14.22 -15.31 -1.00
CA GLY A 354 14.17 -14.16 -1.89
C GLY A 354 14.95 -13.01 -1.29
N VAL A 355 15.19 -11.99 -2.10
CA VAL A 355 15.81 -10.74 -1.67
C VAL A 355 15.39 -9.65 -2.63
N ASP A 356 15.34 -8.43 -2.13
CA ASP A 356 15.12 -7.23 -2.92
C ASP A 356 16.14 -7.12 -4.07
N ASP A 357 15.70 -6.53 -5.19
CA ASP A 357 16.59 -6.29 -6.32
C ASP A 357 17.74 -5.35 -5.89
N PRO A 358 19.02 -5.74 -6.06
CA PRO A 358 20.13 -4.90 -5.67
C PRO A 358 20.30 -3.66 -6.55
N ARG A 359 19.60 -3.61 -7.69
CA ARG A 359 19.67 -2.49 -8.64
C ARG A 359 18.63 -1.45 -8.29
N SER A 360 18.95 -0.22 -8.64
CA SER A 360 18.08 0.94 -8.46
C SER A 360 17.98 1.65 -9.81
N SER A 361 16.77 1.73 -10.39
CA SER A 361 16.47 2.47 -11.63
C SER A 361 15.39 3.53 -11.40
N GLY A 362 15.77 4.80 -11.28
CA GLY A 362 14.81 5.88 -11.00
C GLY A 362 13.97 6.30 -12.20
N LEU A 363 13.17 7.35 -12.05
CA LEU A 363 12.45 8.00 -13.17
C LEU A 363 13.40 8.67 -14.20
N GLY A 364 14.70 8.75 -13.89
CA GLY A 364 15.77 9.16 -14.81
C GLY A 364 16.82 8.05 -14.96
N SER A 365 17.83 8.26 -15.82
CA SER A 365 18.88 7.27 -16.12
C SER A 365 19.95 7.12 -15.02
N TRP A 366 19.60 7.40 -13.76
CA TRP A 366 20.52 7.36 -12.63
C TRP A 366 20.42 6.01 -11.92
N ARG A 367 21.58 5.43 -11.62
CA ARG A 367 21.74 4.21 -10.82
C ARG A 367 22.46 4.60 -9.53
N ASP A 368 21.74 4.66 -8.43
CA ASP A 368 22.35 4.76 -7.10
C ASP A 368 22.57 3.32 -6.59
N GLU A 369 23.50 2.59 -7.22
CA GLU A 369 23.96 1.28 -6.72
C GLU A 369 24.77 1.54 -5.44
N THR A 370 24.21 1.23 -4.26
CA THR A 370 24.89 1.45 -2.96
C THR A 370 25.28 0.16 -2.23
N GLY A 371 24.99 -1.00 -2.83
CA GLY A 371 25.16 -2.31 -2.23
C GLY A 371 25.99 -3.31 -3.05
N LEU A 372 25.58 -4.56 -2.99
CA LEU A 372 26.19 -5.68 -3.71
C LEU A 372 25.82 -5.61 -5.19
N SER A 373 26.72 -6.10 -6.05
CA SER A 373 26.39 -6.30 -7.46
C SER A 373 25.36 -7.42 -7.65
N PHE A 374 24.66 -7.37 -8.79
CA PHE A 374 23.70 -8.41 -9.18
C PHE A 374 24.33 -9.82 -9.13
N ASP A 375 25.56 -9.96 -9.63
CA ASP A 375 26.29 -11.24 -9.61
C ASP A 375 26.60 -11.69 -8.16
N GLU A 376 26.99 -10.77 -7.27
CA GLU A 376 27.25 -11.11 -5.86
C GLU A 376 25.97 -11.55 -5.15
N VAL A 377 24.83 -10.94 -5.46
CA VAL A 377 23.53 -11.36 -4.92
C VAL A 377 23.11 -12.72 -5.48
N GLU A 378 23.25 -12.97 -6.78
CA GLU A 378 23.01 -14.28 -7.42
C GLU A 378 23.81 -15.39 -6.71
N HIS A 379 25.10 -15.17 -6.45
CA HIS A 379 25.94 -16.16 -5.76
C HIS A 379 25.50 -16.40 -4.32
N ARG A 380 25.15 -15.34 -3.57
CA ARG A 380 24.69 -15.49 -2.18
C ARG A 380 23.37 -16.24 -2.08
N LEU A 381 22.42 -15.95 -2.97
CA LEU A 381 21.16 -16.69 -3.03
C LEU A 381 21.39 -18.15 -3.39
N ALA A 382 22.31 -18.44 -4.30
CA ALA A 382 22.67 -19.81 -4.65
C ALA A 382 23.33 -20.55 -3.48
N ASP A 383 24.25 -19.91 -2.76
CA ASP A 383 24.87 -20.48 -1.56
C ASP A 383 23.81 -20.76 -0.48
N ALA A 384 22.96 -19.78 -0.16
CA ALA A 384 21.88 -19.94 0.82
C ALA A 384 20.88 -21.05 0.44
N ALA A 385 20.51 -21.16 -0.84
CA ALA A 385 19.63 -22.22 -1.32
C ALA A 385 20.27 -23.61 -1.23
N CYS A 386 21.57 -23.74 -1.48
CA CYS A 386 22.28 -25.01 -1.43
C CYS A 386 22.68 -25.44 -0.01
N ASP A 387 22.83 -24.50 0.91
CA ASP A 387 23.14 -24.75 2.32
C ASP A 387 21.89 -25.04 3.16
N ALA A 388 20.68 -24.91 2.59
CA ALA A 388 19.43 -25.22 3.27
C ALA A 388 19.30 -26.72 3.60
N ASP A 389 18.71 -27.03 4.76
CA ASP A 389 18.52 -28.41 5.24
C ASP A 389 17.62 -29.24 4.31
N GLU A 390 16.64 -28.58 3.70
CA GLU A 390 15.74 -29.13 2.70
C GLU A 390 15.87 -28.33 1.40
N ARG A 391 15.64 -29.00 0.27
CA ARG A 391 15.68 -28.36 -1.05
C ARG A 391 14.74 -27.15 -1.07
N LEU A 392 15.23 -26.03 -1.61
CA LEU A 392 14.43 -24.82 -1.72
C LEU A 392 13.27 -25.04 -2.70
N THR A 393 12.05 -24.81 -2.25
CA THR A 393 10.85 -25.02 -3.08
C THR A 393 10.66 -23.88 -4.06
N THR A 394 10.79 -22.64 -3.60
CA THR A 394 10.62 -21.46 -4.44
C THR A 394 11.61 -20.37 -4.09
N MET A 395 12.19 -19.77 -5.12
CA MET A 395 12.94 -18.53 -5.01
C MET A 395 12.12 -17.40 -5.64
N LEU A 396 11.75 -16.41 -4.84
CA LEU A 396 11.02 -15.22 -5.28
C LEU A 396 12.01 -14.05 -5.39
N VAL A 397 12.20 -13.54 -6.59
CA VAL A 397 13.13 -12.44 -6.90
C VAL A 397 12.49 -11.52 -7.93
N HIS A 398 12.82 -10.22 -7.93
CA HIS A 398 12.27 -9.32 -8.95
C HIS A 398 12.74 -9.71 -10.37
N ASP A 399 14.03 -9.99 -10.55
CA ASP A 399 14.59 -10.51 -11.80
C ASP A 399 14.95 -11.99 -11.65
N ALA A 400 14.24 -12.86 -12.39
CA ALA A 400 14.42 -14.31 -12.33
C ALA A 400 15.86 -14.78 -12.67
N ASN A 401 16.70 -13.93 -13.27
CA ASN A 401 18.10 -14.24 -13.49
C ASN A 401 18.90 -14.37 -12.18
N LEU A 402 18.47 -13.77 -11.07
CA LEU A 402 19.11 -13.93 -9.75
C LEU A 402 19.09 -15.38 -9.24
N GLY A 403 18.16 -16.21 -9.71
CA GLY A 403 18.06 -17.62 -9.32
C GLY A 403 18.75 -18.60 -10.26
N ARG A 404 19.41 -18.12 -11.33
CA ARG A 404 19.98 -18.98 -12.37
C ARG A 404 21.09 -19.88 -11.82
N GLU A 405 22.01 -19.36 -11.03
CA GLU A 405 23.07 -20.16 -10.41
C GLU A 405 22.49 -21.22 -9.44
N ALA A 406 21.48 -20.88 -8.63
CA ALA A 406 20.80 -21.83 -7.75
C ALA A 406 20.13 -22.98 -8.53
N LEU A 407 19.49 -22.67 -9.66
CA LEU A 407 18.93 -23.67 -10.58
C LEU A 407 20.02 -24.53 -11.22
N ALA A 408 21.12 -23.93 -11.66
CA ALA A 408 22.23 -24.64 -12.30
C ALA A 408 22.95 -25.60 -11.34
N ARG A 409 22.97 -25.28 -10.04
CA ARG A 409 23.46 -26.17 -8.97
C ARG A 409 22.42 -27.21 -8.54
N GLY A 410 21.19 -27.08 -9.02
CA GLY A 410 20.10 -27.99 -8.68
C GLY A 410 19.67 -27.85 -7.22
N CYS A 411 19.64 -26.65 -6.64
CA CYS A 411 19.26 -26.44 -5.24
C CYS A 411 17.84 -25.89 -5.06
N VAL A 412 17.14 -25.54 -6.15
CA VAL A 412 15.79 -24.95 -6.12
C VAL A 412 14.85 -25.61 -7.14
N ASP A 413 13.57 -25.73 -6.80
CA ASP A 413 12.53 -26.27 -7.68
C ASP A 413 11.92 -25.23 -8.64
N LEU A 414 11.68 -24.00 -8.16
CA LEU A 414 11.07 -22.95 -8.96
C LEU A 414 11.68 -21.57 -8.63
N VAL A 415 12.12 -20.84 -9.66
CA VAL A 415 12.46 -19.41 -9.58
C VAL A 415 11.35 -18.60 -10.23
N LEU A 416 10.80 -17.66 -9.48
CA LEU A 416 9.78 -16.71 -9.93
C LEU A 416 10.38 -15.31 -10.00
N GLY A 417 10.06 -14.57 -11.06
CA GLY A 417 10.30 -13.14 -11.10
C GLY A 417 9.45 -12.38 -12.12
N GLY A 418 9.64 -11.07 -12.18
CA GLY A 418 9.00 -10.12 -13.10
C GLY A 418 10.05 -9.37 -13.91
N HIS A 419 10.12 -8.04 -13.77
CA HIS A 419 11.12 -7.11 -14.34
C HIS A 419 11.03 -6.89 -15.86
N LEU A 420 10.82 -7.95 -16.63
CA LEU A 420 10.84 -7.88 -18.10
C LEU A 420 9.54 -7.33 -18.69
N HIS A 421 8.48 -7.23 -17.88
CA HIS A 421 7.10 -6.87 -18.27
C HIS A 421 6.55 -7.74 -19.42
N VAL A 422 7.17 -8.88 -19.67
CA VAL A 422 6.83 -9.82 -20.75
C VAL A 422 6.80 -11.19 -20.11
N ARG A 423 5.60 -11.78 -20.10
CA ARG A 423 5.41 -13.14 -19.61
C ARG A 423 6.26 -14.13 -20.40
N GLY A 424 7.07 -14.89 -19.67
CA GLY A 424 7.76 -16.08 -20.17
C GLY A 424 6.87 -17.33 -20.11
N VAL A 425 7.44 -18.45 -20.54
CA VAL A 425 6.88 -19.79 -20.26
C VAL A 425 7.74 -20.46 -19.21
N PRO A 426 7.17 -21.33 -18.34
CA PRO A 426 7.97 -22.09 -17.39
C PRO A 426 9.05 -22.88 -18.13
N THR A 427 10.32 -22.60 -17.83
CA THR A 427 11.47 -23.16 -18.53
C THR A 427 12.20 -24.12 -17.62
N ARG A 428 12.28 -25.39 -18.04
CA ARG A 428 12.95 -26.46 -17.30
C ARG A 428 14.46 -26.28 -17.35
N VAL A 429 15.11 -26.45 -16.20
CA VAL A 429 16.57 -26.49 -16.03
C VAL A 429 16.94 -27.83 -15.40
N ASP A 430 17.85 -28.54 -16.06
CA ASP A 430 18.46 -29.77 -15.53
C ASP A 430 19.67 -29.39 -14.66
N GLY A 431 19.59 -29.72 -13.38
CA GLY A 431 20.70 -29.62 -12.45
C GLY A 431 21.60 -30.87 -12.47
N PRO A 432 22.63 -30.89 -11.61
CA PRO A 432 23.45 -32.08 -11.37
C PRO A 432 22.59 -33.24 -10.85
N ASP A 433 23.07 -34.47 -11.05
CA ASP A 433 22.48 -35.68 -10.46
C ASP A 433 20.99 -35.93 -10.76
N GLY A 434 20.48 -35.36 -11.86
CA GLY A 434 19.11 -35.55 -12.33
C GLY A 434 18.10 -34.61 -11.67
N GLU A 435 18.56 -33.66 -10.86
CA GLU A 435 17.70 -32.64 -10.27
C GLU A 435 17.05 -31.78 -11.35
N VAL A 436 15.81 -31.37 -11.11
CA VAL A 436 15.03 -30.55 -12.05
C VAL A 436 14.47 -29.35 -11.33
N GLY A 437 14.72 -28.17 -11.90
CA GLY A 437 14.08 -26.93 -11.49
C GLY A 437 13.46 -26.20 -12.67
N TYR A 438 12.73 -25.12 -12.38
CA TYR A 438 12.08 -24.29 -13.37
C TYR A 438 12.34 -22.81 -13.10
N THR A 439 12.41 -22.01 -14.15
CA THR A 439 12.34 -20.54 -14.05
C THR A 439 11.09 -20.05 -14.77
N TYR A 440 10.45 -19.03 -14.20
CA TYR A 440 9.27 -18.40 -14.78
C TYR A 440 9.28 -16.89 -14.51
N THR A 441 9.06 -16.12 -15.58
CA THR A 441 8.89 -14.67 -15.51
C THR A 441 7.43 -14.32 -15.78
N THR A 442 6.77 -13.67 -14.81
CA THR A 442 5.43 -13.08 -15.03
C THR A 442 5.54 -11.81 -15.87
N GLY A 443 4.47 -11.45 -16.57
CA GLY A 443 4.37 -10.12 -17.17
C GLY A 443 3.99 -9.08 -16.13
N THR A 444 3.87 -7.82 -16.56
CA THR A 444 3.49 -6.71 -15.66
C THR A 444 2.04 -6.82 -15.22
N THR A 445 1.78 -6.84 -13.93
CA THR A 445 0.42 -6.77 -13.37
C THR A 445 -0.23 -5.42 -13.61
N GLY A 446 0.55 -4.33 -13.58
CA GLY A 446 0.04 -2.99 -13.87
C GLY A 446 -0.22 -2.73 -15.36
N GLY A 447 0.19 -3.61 -16.28
CA GLY A 447 0.17 -3.29 -17.70
C GLY A 447 1.07 -2.10 -18.03
N ALA A 448 2.21 -2.00 -17.33
CA ALA A 448 3.12 -0.88 -17.32
C ALA A 448 3.91 -0.77 -18.63
N ALA A 449 3.75 0.36 -19.32
CA ALA A 449 4.56 0.67 -20.50
C ALA A 449 5.86 1.43 -20.21
N TYR A 450 5.89 2.07 -19.05
CA TYR A 450 6.92 2.96 -18.53
C TYR A 450 6.97 2.74 -17.00
N ALA A 451 7.87 3.44 -16.30
CA ALA A 451 8.00 3.36 -14.85
C ALA A 451 6.71 3.68 -14.06
N ILE A 452 5.72 4.34 -14.67
CA ILE A 452 4.40 4.60 -14.06
C ILE A 452 3.32 4.00 -14.96
N ALA A 453 2.40 3.25 -14.37
CA ALA A 453 1.32 2.52 -15.05
C ALA A 453 -0.10 3.01 -14.71
N ILE A 454 -0.22 4.13 -14.01
CA ILE A 454 -1.51 4.77 -13.71
C ILE A 454 -2.22 5.24 -15.00
N GLY A 455 -3.54 5.02 -15.07
CA GLY A 455 -4.40 5.53 -16.15
C GLY A 455 -5.80 4.93 -16.15
N SER A 456 -6.57 5.25 -17.20
CA SER A 456 -7.94 4.75 -17.37
C SER A 456 -8.05 3.28 -17.74
N LYS A 457 -6.94 2.64 -18.11
CA LYS A 457 -6.83 1.22 -18.46
C LYS A 457 -5.34 0.83 -18.61
N PRO A 458 -5.00 -0.47 -18.66
CA PRO A 458 -3.65 -0.93 -18.92
C PRO A 458 -3.11 -0.37 -20.24
N ARG A 459 -1.83 0.03 -20.27
CA ARG A 459 -1.18 0.51 -21.51
C ARG A 459 -0.65 -0.62 -22.37
N ARG A 460 -0.32 -1.75 -21.75
CA ARG A 460 -0.04 -3.04 -22.38
C ARG A 460 -0.83 -4.14 -21.67
N ALA A 461 -0.71 -5.37 -22.17
CA ALA A 461 -1.24 -6.55 -21.52
C ALA A 461 -0.83 -6.59 -20.04
N ALA A 462 -1.81 -6.72 -19.15
CA ALA A 462 -1.63 -6.80 -17.71
C ALA A 462 -1.80 -8.25 -17.24
N ASP A 463 -0.81 -8.80 -16.55
CA ASP A 463 -0.73 -10.22 -16.23
C ASP A 463 -0.83 -10.51 -14.73
N VAL A 464 -1.56 -11.57 -14.41
CA VAL A 464 -1.59 -12.20 -13.09
C VAL A 464 -1.31 -13.67 -13.28
N SER A 465 -0.32 -14.17 -12.55
CA SER A 465 0.08 -15.57 -12.60
C SER A 465 -0.46 -16.32 -11.38
N LEU A 466 -0.73 -17.60 -11.54
CA LEU A 466 -1.30 -18.49 -10.54
C LEU A 466 -0.39 -19.70 -10.42
N VAL A 467 0.33 -19.80 -9.31
CA VAL A 467 1.25 -20.90 -9.01
C VAL A 467 0.50 -21.90 -8.15
N THR A 468 0.41 -23.15 -8.60
CA THR A 468 -0.19 -24.24 -7.83
C THR A 468 0.91 -25.07 -7.19
N TYR A 469 0.85 -25.27 -5.88
CA TYR A 469 1.65 -26.22 -5.14
C TYR A 469 0.82 -27.44 -4.80
N ARG A 470 1.46 -28.61 -4.83
CA ARG A 470 0.87 -29.89 -4.44
C ARG A 470 1.90 -30.66 -3.65
N ASP A 471 1.51 -31.19 -2.50
CA ASP A 471 2.37 -32.00 -1.63
C ASP A 471 3.73 -31.31 -1.34
N GLY A 472 3.69 -29.99 -1.05
CA GLY A 472 4.88 -29.20 -0.74
C GLY A 472 5.78 -28.85 -1.93
N ARG A 473 5.34 -29.07 -3.19
CA ARG A 473 6.17 -28.82 -4.39
C ARG A 473 5.42 -28.04 -5.49
N PRO A 474 6.07 -27.22 -6.32
CA PRO A 474 5.40 -26.45 -7.36
C PRO A 474 4.90 -27.38 -8.47
N ALA A 475 3.58 -27.49 -8.66
CA ALA A 475 2.95 -28.44 -9.58
C ALA A 475 2.65 -27.86 -10.97
N GLY A 476 2.52 -26.54 -11.10
CA GLY A 476 2.20 -25.89 -12.37
C GLY A 476 1.81 -24.44 -12.23
N ILE A 477 1.77 -23.76 -13.39
CA ILE A 477 1.47 -22.33 -13.48
C ILE A 477 0.34 -22.14 -14.49
N GLN A 478 -0.67 -21.36 -14.12
CA GLN A 478 -1.66 -20.78 -15.01
C GLN A 478 -1.50 -19.26 -15.01
N TRP A 479 -1.83 -18.58 -16.10
CA TRP A 479 -1.77 -17.12 -16.17
C TRP A 479 -3.08 -16.57 -16.71
N VAL A 480 -3.38 -15.33 -16.35
CA VAL A 480 -4.52 -14.55 -16.85
C VAL A 480 -3.99 -13.20 -17.30
N THR A 481 -4.40 -12.77 -18.48
CA THR A 481 -4.02 -11.48 -19.06
C THR A 481 -5.25 -10.63 -19.29
N LEU A 482 -5.29 -9.43 -18.72
CA LEU A 482 -6.22 -8.37 -19.13
C LEU A 482 -5.59 -7.55 -20.25
N GLN A 483 -6.23 -7.53 -21.41
CA GLN A 483 -5.79 -6.71 -22.53
C GLN A 483 -6.25 -5.24 -22.39
N PRO A 484 -5.54 -4.26 -22.97
CA PRO A 484 -5.95 -2.84 -22.97
C PRO A 484 -7.33 -2.53 -23.58
N ASN A 485 -7.99 -3.51 -24.19
CA ASN A 485 -9.35 -3.42 -24.72
C ASN A 485 -10.40 -4.06 -23.79
N GLY A 486 -10.02 -4.49 -22.58
CA GLY A 486 -10.91 -5.11 -21.59
C GLY A 486 -11.05 -6.62 -21.71
N VAL A 487 -10.50 -7.26 -22.76
CA VAL A 487 -10.67 -8.70 -22.99
C VAL A 487 -9.69 -9.51 -22.16
N PHE A 488 -10.19 -10.51 -21.43
CA PHE A 488 -9.35 -11.50 -20.77
C PHE A 488 -8.84 -12.58 -21.72
N GLN A 489 -7.57 -12.95 -21.54
CA GLN A 489 -6.98 -14.15 -22.11
C GLN A 489 -6.53 -15.07 -20.98
N ILE A 490 -6.97 -16.32 -21.02
CA ILE A 490 -6.66 -17.32 -20.01
C ILE A 490 -5.65 -18.29 -20.59
N GLY A 491 -4.53 -18.48 -19.90
CA GLY A 491 -3.53 -19.48 -20.23
C GLY A 491 -3.99 -20.89 -19.88
N THR A 492 -3.56 -21.86 -20.68
CA THR A 492 -3.63 -23.26 -20.26
C THR A 492 -2.68 -23.49 -19.09
N PHE A 493 -3.09 -24.32 -18.12
CA PHE A 493 -2.23 -24.75 -17.03
C PHE A 493 -1.00 -25.51 -17.56
N VAL A 494 0.20 -25.03 -17.22
CA VAL A 494 1.47 -25.65 -17.60
C VAL A 494 1.98 -26.46 -16.40
N PRO A 495 1.96 -27.81 -16.46
CA PRO A 495 2.49 -28.63 -15.38
C PRO A 495 4.01 -28.55 -15.29
N LEU A 496 4.55 -28.50 -14.07
CA LEU A 496 5.97 -28.66 -13.80
C LEU A 496 6.22 -30.13 -13.47
N LEU A 497 7.10 -30.78 -14.22
CA LEU A 497 7.32 -32.22 -14.18
C LEU A 497 8.70 -32.51 -13.62
N TYR A 498 8.74 -33.24 -12.52
CA TYR A 498 9.96 -33.68 -11.89
C TYR A 498 10.15 -35.18 -12.10
N PRO A 499 11.38 -35.69 -12.04
CA PRO A 499 11.62 -37.13 -11.99
C PRO A 499 10.86 -37.72 -10.80
N GLU A 500 10.21 -38.86 -11.01
CA GLU A 500 9.65 -39.62 -9.90
C GLU A 500 10.82 -40.02 -8.99
N ALA A 501 10.74 -39.72 -7.70
CA ALA A 501 11.71 -40.24 -6.74
C ALA A 501 11.67 -41.77 -6.84
N ASP A 502 12.80 -42.39 -7.21
CA ASP A 502 12.89 -43.83 -7.47
C ASP A 502 12.18 -44.63 -6.37
N ALA A 503 11.03 -45.21 -6.71
CA ALA A 503 10.36 -46.24 -5.93
C ALA A 503 11.11 -47.58 -6.03
N ASP A 504 12.45 -47.56 -5.94
CA ASP A 504 13.29 -48.76 -5.90
C ASP A 504 14.22 -48.70 -4.68
N SER A 505 13.62 -48.69 -3.50
CA SER A 505 14.29 -49.17 -2.29
C SER A 505 13.40 -50.17 -1.56
N GLY A 506 13.42 -51.41 -2.06
CA GLY A 506 13.29 -52.59 -1.20
C GLY A 506 11.93 -53.29 -1.21
N ALA A 507 11.67 -54.08 -2.24
CA ALA A 507 10.98 -55.36 -2.07
C ALA A 507 11.39 -56.38 -3.14
N ASP A 508 12.13 -57.38 -2.68
CA ASP A 508 12.20 -58.73 -3.25
C ASP A 508 13.03 -58.96 -4.53
N ARG A 509 14.35 -58.82 -4.42
CA ARG A 509 15.25 -59.76 -5.12
C ARG A 509 15.35 -61.05 -4.31
N GLY A 510 14.29 -61.84 -4.39
CA GLY A 510 14.28 -63.25 -4.02
C GLY A 510 15.28 -64.03 -4.88
N ARG A 511 16.51 -64.12 -4.38
CA ARG A 511 17.45 -65.24 -4.42
C ARG A 511 17.06 -66.42 -5.33
N ASP A 512 17.36 -66.33 -6.63
CA ASP A 512 17.50 -67.50 -7.50
C ASP A 512 18.98 -67.85 -7.66
N SER A 513 19.41 -68.88 -6.92
CA SER A 513 20.65 -69.62 -7.16
C SER A 513 20.60 -70.98 -6.47
N ASP A 514 20.13 -71.98 -7.21
CA ASP A 514 20.60 -73.38 -7.28
C ASP A 514 19.58 -74.11 -8.18
N GLY A 515 19.88 -74.59 -9.39
CA GLY A 515 20.94 -75.53 -9.72
C GLY A 515 20.37 -76.96 -9.76
N GLY A 516 19.96 -77.48 -10.93
CA GLY A 516 19.56 -78.88 -11.02
C GLY A 516 18.84 -79.37 -12.28
N SER A 517 19.63 -80.01 -13.15
CA SER A 517 19.29 -81.16 -14.03
C SER A 517 18.22 -81.03 -15.13
N SER A 518 18.75 -81.15 -16.35
CA SER A 518 18.11 -81.66 -17.56
C SER A 518 17.49 -83.05 -17.39
N GLU A 519 16.27 -83.24 -17.88
CA GLU A 519 15.80 -84.52 -18.40
C GLU A 519 14.88 -84.27 -19.61
N ALA A 520 15.15 -85.03 -20.68
CA ALA A 520 14.46 -84.99 -21.96
C ALA A 520 13.15 -85.81 -21.93
N PRO A 521 12.21 -85.57 -22.86
CA PRO A 521 10.95 -86.30 -22.88
C PRO A 521 11.08 -87.64 -23.61
N SER A 522 10.52 -88.69 -23.02
CA SER A 522 10.15 -89.93 -23.70
C SER A 522 8.69 -90.27 -23.38
N ASP A 523 7.94 -90.50 -24.46
CA ASP A 523 6.58 -91.03 -24.64
C ASP A 523 5.36 -90.15 -24.33
#